data_AF-A0A8T1PGV5-F1
#
_entry.id   AF-A0A8T1PGV5-F1
#
_cell.length_a   1.000
_cell.length_b   1.000
_cell.length_c   1.000
_cell.angle_alpha   90.00
_cell.angle_beta   90.00
_cell.angle_gamma   90.00
#
_symmetry.space_group_name_H-M   'P 1'
#
loop_
_entity.id
_entity.type
_entity.pdbx_description
1 polymer ?
#
loop_
_entity_poly.entity_id
_entity_poly.type
_entity_poly.pdbx_seq_one_letter_code
_entity_poly.pdbx_strand_id
1 'polypeptide(L)'
;MAISIFDHELPFDTHNLYDVSFDSDRIQTLVTSSPSVVDSWIFDIYRIHRRRLNRLIVGLDLEWRPSFNRHVQNPVATLQLCVGRRCLIFQLIHATYIPESLVDFLGQTNFTFVGVGIKSDVEKLLDDYELEVACVVDLRLLAVEELGKMQLRNAGLKQLAWEVLGKQIEKPRNIKMSRWDNEWLTRAQIQCLIIFSFGVAV
;
A
#
# COMPACT_ATOMS: atom_id res chain seq x y z
N MET A 1 20.76 6.68 3.36
CA MET A 1 19.64 6.11 2.59
C MET A 1 19.50 6.91 1.31
N ALA A 2 19.83 6.33 0.16
CA ALA A 2 19.63 6.97 -1.12
C ALA A 2 18.27 6.52 -1.65
N ILE A 3 17.34 7.47 -1.79
CA ILE A 3 16.04 7.21 -2.40
C ILE A 3 15.97 8.06 -3.65
N SER A 4 15.68 7.45 -4.78
CA SER A 4 15.42 8.16 -6.02
C SER A 4 14.13 7.64 -6.64
N ILE A 5 13.33 8.57 -7.12
CA ILE A 5 12.12 8.30 -7.90
C ILE A 5 12.39 8.72 -9.34
N PHE A 6 12.18 7.79 -10.26
CA PHE A 6 12.19 8.04 -11.69
C PHE A 6 10.76 7.94 -12.20
N ASP A 7 10.25 9.03 -12.75
CA ASP A 7 8.96 9.09 -13.43
C ASP A 7 9.19 8.75 -14.91
N HIS A 8 8.43 7.79 -15.43
CA HIS A 8 8.52 7.41 -16.84
C HIS A 8 7.86 8.42 -17.78
N GLU A 9 7.14 9.42 -17.24
CA GLU A 9 6.51 10.51 -18.00
C GLU A 9 5.71 9.99 -19.20
N LEU A 10 4.92 8.94 -18.95
CA LEU A 10 4.12 8.28 -19.98
C LEU A 10 3.10 9.26 -20.58
N PRO A 11 2.77 9.16 -21.89
CA PRO A 11 1.84 10.05 -22.57
C PRO A 11 0.36 9.70 -22.29
N PHE A 12 0.07 9.08 -21.14
CA PHE A 12 -1.26 8.58 -20.80
C PHE A 12 -1.84 9.38 -19.64
N ASP A 13 -3.09 9.80 -19.77
CA ASP A 13 -3.82 10.48 -18.69
C ASP A 13 -4.40 9.51 -17.66
N THR A 14 -4.32 8.20 -17.93
CA THR A 14 -4.93 7.17 -17.08
C THR A 14 -4.04 6.69 -15.94
N HIS A 15 -2.72 6.77 -16.11
CA HIS A 15 -1.77 6.25 -15.14
C HIS A 15 -0.37 6.83 -15.32
N ASN A 16 0.40 6.79 -14.24
CA ASN A 16 1.83 7.04 -14.25
C ASN A 16 2.58 5.79 -13.79
N LEU A 17 3.79 5.60 -14.31
CA LEU A 17 4.69 4.53 -13.91
C LEU A 17 5.94 5.16 -13.32
N TYR A 18 6.34 4.66 -12.15
CA TYR A 18 7.53 5.09 -11.44
C TYR A 18 8.46 3.92 -11.18
N ASP A 19 9.76 4.15 -11.27
CA ASP A 19 10.77 3.29 -10.66
C ASP A 19 11.34 4.00 -9.43
N VAL A 20 11.14 3.39 -8.25
CA VAL A 20 11.68 3.90 -6.99
C VAL A 20 12.81 3.00 -6.55
N SER A 21 13.98 3.60 -6.38
CA SER A 21 15.14 2.93 -5.81
C SER A 21 15.15 3.16 -4.31
N PHE A 22 15.14 2.08 -3.53
CA PHE A 22 15.23 2.08 -2.08
C PHE A 22 16.37 1.14 -1.66
N ASP A 23 17.50 1.72 -1.28
CA ASP A 23 18.77 1.00 -1.11
C ASP A 23 19.18 0.24 -2.39
N SER A 24 19.22 -1.09 -2.36
CA SER A 24 19.52 -1.95 -3.51
C SER A 24 18.29 -2.41 -4.28
N ASP A 25 17.09 -2.12 -3.80
CA ASP A 25 15.84 -2.54 -4.43
C ASP A 25 15.35 -1.49 -5.42
N ARG A 26 14.95 -1.96 -6.60
CA ARG A 26 14.21 -1.15 -7.58
C ARG A 26 12.76 -1.63 -7.63
N ILE A 27 11.86 -0.76 -7.22
CA ILE A 27 10.43 -1.02 -7.07
C ILE A 27 9.71 -0.34 -8.22
N GLN A 28 8.99 -1.10 -9.02
CA GLN A 28 8.13 -0.57 -10.06
C GLN A 28 6.77 -0.27 -9.48
N THR A 29 6.31 0.97 -9.58
CA THR A 29 5.05 1.44 -8.99
C THR A 29 4.16 2.03 -10.06
N LEU A 30 2.97 1.45 -10.20
CA LEU A 30 1.88 1.98 -11.01
C LEU A 30 0.98 2.88 -10.15
N VAL A 31 0.74 4.11 -10.58
CA VAL A 31 -0.22 5.03 -9.95
C VAL A 31 -1.36 5.27 -10.93
N THR A 32 -2.60 5.02 -10.51
CA THR A 32 -3.76 5.09 -11.40
C THR A 32 -5.05 5.36 -10.62
N SER A 33 -6.02 6.00 -11.25
CA SER A 33 -7.44 5.97 -10.84
C SER A 33 -8.29 5.14 -11.82
N SER A 34 -7.70 4.63 -12.90
CA SER A 34 -8.39 3.89 -13.96
C SER A 34 -8.56 2.41 -13.60
N PRO A 35 -9.81 1.90 -13.52
CA PRO A 35 -10.08 0.49 -13.17
C PRO A 35 -9.46 -0.52 -14.15
N SER A 36 -9.47 -0.24 -15.46
CA SER A 36 -8.89 -1.15 -16.46
C SER A 36 -7.37 -1.29 -16.35
N VAL A 37 -6.69 -0.25 -15.85
CA VAL A 37 -5.26 -0.30 -15.56
C VAL A 37 -4.99 -1.12 -14.29
N VAL A 38 -5.91 -1.10 -13.31
CA VAL A 38 -5.88 -2.01 -12.15
C VAL A 38 -6.07 -3.46 -12.59
N ASP A 39 -7.05 -3.74 -13.46
CA ASP A 39 -7.27 -5.09 -14.03
C ASP A 39 -5.98 -5.62 -14.69
N SER A 40 -5.32 -4.76 -15.47
CA SER A 40 -4.07 -5.10 -16.16
C SER A 40 -2.93 -5.39 -15.18
N TRP A 41 -2.81 -4.59 -14.11
CA TRP A 41 -1.81 -4.82 -13.08
C TRP A 41 -2.04 -6.14 -12.34
N ILE A 42 -3.29 -6.43 -11.96
CA ILE A 42 -3.66 -7.68 -11.27
C ILE A 42 -3.38 -8.89 -12.17
N PHE A 43 -3.74 -8.82 -13.45
CA PHE A 43 -3.41 -9.85 -14.43
C PHE A 43 -1.89 -10.10 -14.49
N ASP A 44 -1.08 -9.05 -14.49
CA ASP A 44 0.37 -9.17 -14.48
C ASP A 44 0.91 -9.77 -13.17
N ILE A 45 0.34 -9.43 -12.02
CA ILE A 45 0.69 -10.07 -10.74
C ILE A 45 0.44 -11.58 -10.80
N TYR A 46 -0.73 -12.01 -11.29
CA TYR A 46 -1.05 -13.43 -11.46
C TYR A 46 -0.07 -14.12 -12.42
N ARG A 47 0.24 -13.49 -13.56
CA ARG A 47 1.15 -14.02 -14.57
C ARG A 47 2.57 -14.19 -14.04
N ILE A 48 3.10 -13.16 -13.39
CA ILE A 48 4.49 -13.10 -12.91
C ILE A 48 4.68 -14.01 -11.70
N HIS A 49 3.67 -14.10 -10.82
CA HIS A 49 3.73 -14.87 -9.59
C HIS A 49 3.00 -16.22 -9.68
N ARG A 50 2.68 -16.71 -10.88
CA ARG A 50 1.97 -17.97 -11.16
C ARG A 50 2.46 -19.21 -10.38
N ARG A 51 3.74 -19.24 -10.01
CA ARG A 51 4.36 -20.36 -9.26
C ARG A 51 4.18 -20.30 -7.74
N ARG A 52 3.62 -19.21 -7.21
CA ARG A 52 3.48 -18.95 -5.76
C ARG A 52 2.14 -18.37 -5.35
N LEU A 53 1.12 -18.47 -6.20
CA LEU A 53 -0.22 -17.94 -5.91
C LEU A 53 -0.87 -18.61 -4.69
N ASN A 54 -0.46 -19.82 -4.32
CA ASN A 54 -0.95 -20.50 -3.13
C ASN A 54 -0.38 -19.97 -1.80
N ARG A 55 0.47 -18.94 -1.83
CA ARG A 55 1.14 -18.35 -0.66
C ARG A 55 1.64 -16.93 -0.96
N LEU A 56 0.85 -16.15 -1.68
CA LEU A 56 1.28 -14.82 -2.10
C LEU A 56 1.20 -13.87 -0.90
N ILE A 57 2.30 -13.19 -0.58
CA ILE A 57 2.30 -12.11 0.41
C ILE A 57 2.08 -10.79 -0.32
N VAL A 58 1.14 -9.99 0.18
CA VAL A 58 0.75 -8.71 -0.37
C VAL A 58 0.85 -7.65 0.73
N GLY A 59 1.73 -6.67 0.57
CA GLY A 59 1.73 -5.49 1.43
C GLY A 59 0.50 -4.63 1.12
N LEU A 60 -0.23 -4.22 2.15
CA LEU A 60 -1.40 -3.35 2.04
C LEU A 60 -1.22 -2.15 2.96
N ASP A 61 -1.46 -0.96 2.40
CA ASP A 61 -1.49 0.30 3.13
C ASP A 61 -2.61 1.17 2.54
N LEU A 62 -3.16 2.08 3.35
CA LEU A 62 -4.23 2.98 2.97
C LEU A 62 -3.91 4.41 3.40
N GLU A 63 -4.35 5.40 2.62
CA GLU A 63 -4.26 6.79 3.04
C GLU A 63 -5.53 7.57 2.70
N TRP A 64 -5.86 8.54 3.54
CA TRP A 64 -6.99 9.45 3.39
C TRP A 64 -6.66 10.81 3.95
N ARG A 65 -7.39 11.84 3.50
CA ARG A 65 -7.24 13.20 4.03
C ARG A 65 -7.56 13.20 5.54
N PRO A 66 -6.67 13.70 6.41
CA PRO A 66 -7.01 13.85 7.82
C PRO A 66 -8.08 14.90 8.05
N SER A 67 -8.90 14.69 9.07
CA SER A 67 -9.90 15.65 9.53
C SER A 67 -9.54 16.16 10.92
N PHE A 68 -9.63 17.47 11.12
CA PHE A 68 -9.50 18.10 12.45
C PHE A 68 -10.83 18.11 13.22
N ASN A 69 -11.92 17.74 12.55
CA ASN A 69 -13.22 17.55 13.19
C ASN A 69 -13.45 16.06 13.42
N ARG A 70 -13.50 15.65 14.70
CA ARG A 70 -13.72 14.25 15.12
C ARG A 70 -15.02 13.63 14.62
N HIS A 71 -15.98 14.44 14.18
CA HIS A 71 -17.26 14.00 13.63
C HIS A 71 -17.25 13.85 12.10
N VAL A 72 -16.17 14.28 11.44
CA VAL A 72 -16.00 14.16 9.99
C VAL A 72 -14.89 13.17 9.73
N GLN A 73 -15.22 12.06 9.08
CA GLN A 73 -14.25 11.13 8.54
C GLN A 73 -14.24 11.24 7.03
N ASN A 74 -13.05 11.40 6.43
CA ASN A 74 -12.91 11.36 4.98
C ASN A 74 -12.79 9.91 4.54
N PRO A 75 -13.28 9.57 3.33
CA PRO A 75 -13.14 8.22 2.79
C PRO A 75 -11.68 7.90 2.50
N VAL A 76 -11.34 6.60 2.41
CA VAL A 76 -10.05 6.14 1.88
C VAL A 76 -9.79 6.81 0.54
N ALA A 77 -8.67 7.52 0.40
CA ALA A 77 -8.32 8.18 -0.84
C ALA A 77 -7.51 7.28 -1.77
N THR A 78 -6.61 6.49 -1.18
CA THR A 78 -5.68 5.65 -1.93
C THR A 78 -5.55 4.28 -1.26
N LEU A 79 -5.53 3.23 -2.08
CA LEU A 79 -5.17 1.87 -1.71
C LEU A 79 -3.79 1.55 -2.29
N GLN A 80 -2.88 1.07 -1.46
CA GLN A 80 -1.58 0.55 -1.89
C GLN A 80 -1.56 -0.96 -1.81
N LEU A 81 -1.09 -1.61 -2.87
CA LEU A 81 -0.81 -3.05 -2.89
C LEU A 81 0.61 -3.28 -3.39
N CYS A 82 1.44 -3.98 -2.64
CA CYS A 82 2.78 -4.37 -3.07
C CYS A 82 2.97 -5.88 -3.07
N VAL A 83 3.41 -6.42 -4.22
CA VAL A 83 3.75 -7.84 -4.37
C VAL A 83 5.18 -7.94 -4.89
N GLY A 84 6.11 -8.31 -4.00
CA GLY A 84 7.54 -8.26 -4.29
C GLY A 84 7.98 -6.83 -4.64
N ARG A 85 8.56 -6.63 -5.84
CA ARG A 85 9.04 -5.31 -6.31
C ARG A 85 8.04 -4.59 -7.22
N ARG A 86 6.76 -4.92 -7.13
CA ARG A 86 5.68 -4.33 -7.92
C ARG A 86 4.63 -3.78 -7.00
N CYS A 87 4.40 -2.48 -7.10
CA CYS A 87 3.42 -1.78 -6.28
C CYS A 87 2.35 -1.14 -7.16
N LEU A 88 1.15 -1.10 -6.63
CA LEU A 88 0.00 -0.37 -7.17
C LEU A 88 -0.37 0.69 -6.14
N ILE A 89 -0.59 1.92 -6.61
CA ILE A 89 -1.27 2.99 -5.88
C ILE A 89 -2.54 3.26 -6.65
N PHE A 90 -3.66 2.74 -6.15
CA PHE A 90 -4.98 2.96 -6.72
C PHE A 90 -5.66 4.12 -6.00
N GLN A 91 -5.91 5.22 -6.71
CA GLN A 91 -6.58 6.40 -6.18
C GLN A 91 -8.10 6.19 -6.15
N LEU A 92 -8.57 5.37 -5.20
CA LEU A 92 -9.96 4.94 -5.01
C LEU A 92 -10.97 6.09 -5.09
N ILE A 93 -10.68 7.23 -4.45
CA ILE A 93 -11.59 8.38 -4.42
C ILE A 93 -11.86 9.01 -5.79
N HIS A 94 -10.98 8.77 -6.77
CA HIS A 94 -11.08 9.28 -8.14
C HIS A 94 -11.46 8.19 -9.14
N ALA A 95 -11.65 6.95 -8.69
CA ALA A 95 -12.02 5.84 -9.54
C ALA A 95 -13.50 5.94 -9.95
N THR A 96 -13.80 5.62 -11.20
CA THR A 96 -15.18 5.63 -11.70
C THR A 96 -16.01 4.45 -11.17
N TYR A 97 -15.37 3.33 -10.86
CA TYR A 97 -15.94 2.16 -10.20
C TYR A 97 -14.82 1.29 -9.62
N ILE A 98 -15.18 0.30 -8.80
CA ILE A 98 -14.24 -0.70 -8.30
C ILE A 98 -14.25 -1.92 -9.23
N PRO A 99 -13.11 -2.31 -9.83
CA PRO A 99 -13.07 -3.47 -10.71
C PRO A 99 -13.27 -4.77 -9.92
N GLU A 100 -14.05 -5.69 -10.48
CA GLU A 100 -14.32 -7.01 -9.88
C GLU A 100 -13.02 -7.80 -9.66
N SER A 101 -12.03 -7.64 -10.53
CA SER A 101 -10.72 -8.27 -10.36
C SER A 101 -10.01 -7.87 -9.06
N LEU A 102 -10.23 -6.64 -8.57
CA LEU A 102 -9.69 -6.18 -7.29
C LEU A 102 -10.46 -6.79 -6.12
N VAL A 103 -11.79 -6.88 -6.22
CA VAL A 103 -12.64 -7.56 -5.23
C VAL A 103 -12.17 -9.01 -5.07
N ASP A 104 -12.05 -9.73 -6.18
CA ASP A 104 -11.58 -11.12 -6.22
C ASP A 104 -10.16 -11.26 -5.69
N PHE A 105 -9.28 -10.29 -5.98
CA PHE A 105 -7.90 -10.30 -5.52
C PHE A 105 -7.80 -10.13 -4.00
N LEU A 106 -8.53 -9.17 -3.42
CA LEU A 106 -8.58 -8.93 -1.97
C LEU A 106 -9.27 -10.06 -1.21
N GLY A 107 -10.23 -10.73 -1.85
CA GLY A 107 -10.94 -11.90 -1.34
C GLY A 107 -10.18 -13.23 -1.42
N GLN A 108 -8.97 -13.27 -2.00
CA GLN A 108 -8.21 -14.52 -2.10
C GLN A 108 -7.75 -15.03 -0.74
N THR A 109 -8.26 -16.19 -0.33
CA THR A 109 -7.86 -16.86 0.92
C THR A 109 -6.48 -17.52 0.87
N ASN A 110 -5.90 -17.67 -0.33
CA ASN A 110 -4.54 -18.17 -0.53
C ASN A 110 -3.47 -17.06 -0.44
N PHE A 111 -3.90 -15.81 -0.35
CA PHE A 111 -3.02 -14.65 -0.21
C PHE A 111 -2.94 -14.24 1.26
N THR A 112 -1.87 -13.57 1.64
CA THR A 112 -1.73 -12.99 2.98
C THR A 112 -1.44 -11.51 2.84
N PHE A 113 -2.37 -10.70 3.31
CA PHE A 113 -2.29 -9.26 3.30
C PHE A 113 -1.62 -8.79 4.60
N VAL A 114 -0.49 -8.11 4.48
CA VAL A 114 0.33 -7.67 5.61
C VAL A 114 0.37 -6.15 5.68
N GLY A 115 0.34 -5.62 6.89
CA GLY A 115 0.45 -4.19 7.15
C GLY A 115 0.64 -3.89 8.63
N VAL A 116 0.73 -2.61 8.98
CA VAL A 116 0.93 -2.14 10.36
C VAL A 116 -0.31 -1.39 10.81
N GLY A 117 -1.08 -1.94 11.75
CA GLY A 117 -2.39 -1.36 12.04
C GLY A 117 -3.49 -1.78 11.08
N ILE A 118 -3.18 -2.73 10.20
CA ILE A 118 -3.99 -3.13 9.04
C ILE A 118 -5.44 -3.49 9.36
N LYS A 119 -5.74 -3.95 10.58
CA LYS A 119 -7.13 -4.25 10.99
C LYS A 119 -8.04 -3.02 10.85
N SER A 120 -7.60 -1.85 11.32
CA SER A 120 -8.39 -0.62 11.22
C SER A 120 -8.48 -0.13 9.78
N ASP A 121 -7.45 -0.40 8.98
CA ASP A 121 -7.43 -0.05 7.56
C ASP A 121 -8.46 -0.87 6.78
N VAL A 122 -8.50 -2.19 6.96
CA VAL A 122 -9.46 -3.05 6.26
C VAL A 122 -10.89 -2.87 6.74
N GLU A 123 -11.11 -2.56 8.03
CA GLU A 123 -12.43 -2.17 8.55
C GLU A 123 -12.92 -0.89 7.83
N LYS A 124 -12.05 0.12 7.72
CA LYS A 124 -12.39 1.35 7.01
C LYS A 124 -12.61 1.14 5.51
N LEU A 125 -11.81 0.27 4.89
CA LEU A 125 -11.96 -0.06 3.47
C LEU A 125 -13.29 -0.75 3.18
N LEU A 126 -13.74 -1.63 4.09
CA LEU A 126 -15.05 -2.26 4.03
C LEU A 126 -16.17 -1.23 4.21
N ASP A 127 -16.06 -0.33 5.20
CA ASP A 127 -17.06 0.69 5.46
C ASP A 127 -17.21 1.71 4.31
N ASP A 128 -16.10 2.14 3.71
CA ASP A 128 -16.09 3.19 2.70
C ASP A 128 -16.38 2.65 1.28
N TYR A 129 -16.00 1.40 0.97
CA TYR A 129 -16.00 0.85 -0.39
C TYR A 129 -16.57 -0.56 -0.53
N GLU A 130 -17.06 -1.17 0.56
CA GLU A 130 -17.58 -2.55 0.57
C GLU A 130 -16.52 -3.60 0.13
N LEU A 131 -15.24 -3.28 0.32
CA LEU A 131 -14.12 -4.16 -0.04
C LEU A 131 -13.64 -4.97 1.16
N GLU A 132 -13.93 -6.26 1.13
CA GLU A 132 -13.45 -7.23 2.12
C GLU A 132 -12.05 -7.75 1.78
N VAL A 133 -11.19 -7.87 2.80
CA VAL A 133 -9.84 -8.44 2.66
C VAL A 133 -9.76 -9.73 3.49
N ALA A 134 -9.59 -10.87 2.81
CA ALA A 134 -9.86 -12.18 3.40
C ALA A 134 -8.86 -12.61 4.49
N CYS A 135 -7.55 -12.48 4.23
CA CYS A 135 -6.50 -13.04 5.08
C CYS A 135 -5.50 -11.97 5.48
N VAL A 136 -5.73 -11.34 6.63
CA VAL A 136 -4.98 -10.18 7.10
C VAL A 136 -4.06 -10.54 8.27
N VAL A 137 -2.80 -10.09 8.22
CA VAL A 137 -1.80 -10.26 9.27
C VAL A 137 -1.22 -8.90 9.66
N ASP A 138 -1.34 -8.54 10.93
CA ASP A 138 -0.72 -7.33 11.48
C ASP A 138 0.72 -7.63 11.88
N LEU A 139 1.67 -6.96 11.23
CA LEU A 139 3.10 -7.14 11.46
C LEU A 139 3.52 -6.81 12.90
N ARG A 140 2.76 -5.99 13.63
CA ARG A 140 3.02 -5.72 15.05
C ARG A 140 2.90 -6.98 15.89
N LEU A 141 1.91 -7.83 15.59
CA LEU A 141 1.69 -9.06 16.33
C LEU A 141 2.75 -10.10 15.99
N LEU A 142 3.06 -10.24 14.69
CA LEU A 142 4.10 -11.14 14.23
C LEU A 142 5.48 -10.76 14.80
N ALA A 143 5.81 -9.46 14.85
CA ALA A 143 7.07 -9.00 15.43
C ALA A 143 7.16 -9.25 16.94
N VAL A 144 6.04 -9.21 17.68
CA VAL A 144 6.03 -9.58 19.11
C VAL A 144 6.32 -11.06 19.28
N GLU A 145 5.71 -11.91 18.45
CA GLU A 145 5.88 -13.37 18.48
C GLU A 145 7.32 -13.77 18.15
N GLU A 146 7.87 -13.24 17.05
CA GLU A 146 9.20 -13.61 16.55
C GLU A 146 10.36 -12.99 17.35
N LEU A 147 10.20 -11.75 17.83
CA LEU A 147 11.29 -11.03 18.53
C LEU A 147 11.16 -11.04 20.06
N GLY A 148 10.04 -11.53 20.61
CA GLY A 148 9.77 -11.53 22.05
C GLY A 148 9.63 -10.14 22.68
N LYS A 149 9.47 -9.08 21.87
CA LYS A 149 9.46 -7.68 22.29
C LYS A 149 8.02 -7.16 22.41
N MET A 150 7.42 -7.29 23.60
CA MET A 150 6.03 -6.87 23.87
C MET A 150 5.71 -5.41 23.51
N GLN A 151 6.70 -4.51 23.56
CA GLN A 151 6.55 -3.12 23.16
C GLN A 151 6.18 -2.94 21.68
N LEU A 152 6.46 -3.93 20.82
CA LEU A 152 6.16 -3.86 19.38
C LEU A 152 4.67 -3.98 19.07
N ARG A 153 3.85 -4.43 20.04
CA ARG A 153 2.39 -4.52 19.88
C ARG A 153 1.74 -3.18 19.49
N ASN A 154 2.33 -2.07 19.94
CA ASN A 154 1.87 -0.71 19.63
C ASN A 154 2.89 0.07 18.77
N ALA A 155 3.87 -0.62 18.20
CA ALA A 155 4.86 0.03 17.35
C ALA A 155 4.23 0.52 16.05
N GLY A 156 4.65 1.72 15.62
CA GLY A 156 4.39 2.18 14.26
C GLY A 156 5.42 1.59 13.28
N LEU A 157 5.19 1.80 11.97
CA LEU A 157 6.07 1.24 10.93
C LEU A 157 7.54 1.64 11.11
N LYS A 158 7.82 2.87 11.57
CA LYS A 158 9.19 3.33 11.82
C LYS A 158 9.95 2.43 12.78
N GLN A 159 9.31 2.03 13.88
CA GLN A 159 9.94 1.19 14.89
C GLN A 159 10.04 -0.25 14.39
N LEU A 160 9.02 -0.78 13.71
CA LEU A 160 9.07 -2.12 13.13
C LEU A 160 10.14 -2.25 12.04
N ALA A 161 10.22 -1.29 11.12
CA ALA A 161 11.23 -1.29 10.06
C ALA A 161 12.66 -1.23 10.63
N TRP A 162 12.87 -0.48 11.72
CA TRP A 162 14.15 -0.46 12.40
C TRP A 162 14.48 -1.80 13.06
N GLU A 163 13.53 -2.38 13.80
CA GLU A 163 13.73 -3.60 14.58
C GLU A 163 13.86 -4.86 13.72
N VAL A 164 13.13 -4.92 12.60
CA VAL A 164 13.09 -6.10 11.71
C VAL A 164 14.08 -5.97 10.55
N LEU A 165 14.13 -4.80 9.89
CA LEU A 165 14.92 -4.61 8.68
C LEU A 165 16.23 -3.84 8.92
N GLY A 166 16.41 -3.24 10.10
CA GLY A 166 17.52 -2.30 10.35
C GLY A 166 17.42 -1.01 9.53
N LYS A 167 16.23 -0.72 8.97
CA LYS A 167 16.03 0.41 8.05
C LYS A 167 15.24 1.53 8.73
N GLN A 168 15.71 2.77 8.54
CA GLN A 168 15.01 3.94 9.04
C GLN A 168 13.94 4.38 8.03
N ILE A 169 12.69 3.97 8.29
CA ILE A 169 11.53 4.37 7.50
C ILE A 169 10.71 5.36 8.32
N GLU A 170 10.54 6.59 7.83
CA GLU A 170 9.71 7.59 8.51
C GLU A 170 8.90 8.40 7.50
N LYS A 171 7.60 8.51 7.79
CA LYS A 171 6.68 9.33 7.01
C LYS A 171 6.72 10.73 7.62
N PRO A 172 7.19 11.75 6.89
CA PRO A 172 7.23 13.10 7.40
C PRO A 172 5.83 13.58 7.81
N ARG A 173 5.71 14.32 8.91
CA ARG A 173 4.40 14.76 9.44
C ARG A 173 3.61 15.58 8.42
N ASN A 174 4.28 16.43 7.64
CA ASN A 174 3.65 17.21 6.56
C ASN A 174 3.08 16.32 5.45
N ILE A 175 3.66 15.14 5.22
CA ILE A 175 3.14 14.16 4.26
C ILE A 175 1.98 13.37 4.88
N LYS A 176 2.10 12.88 6.13
CA LYS A 176 0.95 12.26 6.85
C LYS A 176 -0.27 13.17 6.84
N MET A 177 -0.05 14.46 7.07
CA MET A 177 -1.10 15.47 7.19
C MET A 177 -1.53 16.08 5.85
N SER A 178 -1.10 15.50 4.72
CA SER A 178 -1.33 16.07 3.39
C SER A 178 -2.71 15.76 2.81
N ARG A 179 -3.00 16.36 1.65
CA ARG A 179 -4.20 16.12 0.85
C ARG A 179 -4.00 14.87 0.01
N TRP A 180 -4.31 13.71 0.57
CA TRP A 180 -4.32 12.42 -0.14
C TRP A 180 -5.48 12.30 -1.14
N ASP A 181 -6.49 13.17 -1.00
CA ASP A 181 -7.65 13.32 -1.88
C ASP A 181 -7.36 14.16 -3.14
N ASN A 182 -6.13 14.64 -3.33
CA ASN A 182 -5.77 15.37 -4.55
C ASN A 182 -5.74 14.42 -5.75
N GLU A 183 -6.17 14.92 -6.91
CA GLU A 183 -6.16 14.17 -8.17
C GLU A 183 -4.73 13.79 -8.60
N TRP A 184 -3.77 14.68 -8.38
CA TRP A 184 -2.36 14.44 -8.61
C TRP A 184 -1.59 14.39 -7.29
N LEU A 185 -1.05 13.22 -6.97
CA LEU A 185 -0.14 13.05 -5.84
C LEU A 185 1.22 13.67 -6.16
N THR A 186 1.80 14.34 -5.18
CA THR A 186 3.16 14.88 -5.29
C THR A 186 4.19 13.75 -5.30
N ARG A 187 5.37 13.98 -5.91
CA ARG A 187 6.49 13.03 -5.86
C ARG A 187 6.84 12.58 -4.44
N ALA A 188 6.74 13.49 -3.45
CA ALA A 188 7.00 13.17 -2.05
C ALA A 188 5.92 12.26 -1.43
N GLN A 189 4.64 12.45 -1.81
CA GLN A 189 3.56 11.54 -1.41
C GLN A 189 3.77 10.15 -2.02
N ILE A 190 4.05 10.08 -3.33
CA ILE A 190 4.27 8.81 -4.05
C ILE A 190 5.47 8.05 -3.46
N GLN A 191 6.61 8.72 -3.30
CA GLN A 191 7.79 8.12 -2.69
C GLN A 191 7.48 7.57 -1.30
N CYS A 192 6.71 8.31 -0.50
CA CYS A 192 6.30 7.84 0.82
C CYS A 192 5.40 6.60 0.75
N LEU A 193 4.34 6.61 -0.07
CA LEU A 193 3.44 5.46 -0.21
C LEU A 193 4.20 4.19 -0.58
N ILE A 194 5.18 4.30 -1.48
CA ILE A 194 5.96 3.17 -1.97
C ILE A 194 6.87 2.60 -0.88
N ILE A 195 7.59 3.45 -0.14
CA ILE A 195 8.48 2.99 0.93
C ILE A 195 7.70 2.24 2.01
N PHE A 196 6.49 2.72 2.32
CA PHE A 196 5.66 2.16 3.38
C PHE A 196 5.03 0.83 2.95
N SER A 197 4.36 0.81 1.80
CA SER A 197 3.75 -0.40 1.25
C SER A 197 4.78 -1.48 0.85
N PHE A 198 5.95 -1.11 0.36
CA PHE A 198 7.04 -2.07 0.10
C PHE A 198 7.67 -2.54 1.41
N GLY A 199 7.92 -1.64 2.37
CA GLY A 199 8.55 -1.96 3.65
C GLY A 199 7.77 -2.96 4.50
N VAL A 200 6.46 -3.08 4.30
CA VAL A 200 5.63 -4.12 4.94
C VAL A 200 5.60 -5.45 4.16
N ALA A 201 5.98 -5.44 2.88
CA ALA A 201 5.90 -6.61 2.00
C ALA A 201 7.23 -7.41 1.89
N VAL A 202 8.31 -6.95 2.54
CA VAL A 202 9.67 -7.52 2.43
C VAL A 202 10.20 -8.13 3.71
#